data_AF-A0A838PV04-F1
#
_entry.id   AF-A0A838PV04-F1
#
_cell.length_a   1.000
_cell.length_b   1.000
_cell.length_c   1.000
_cell.angle_alpha   90.00
_cell.angle_beta   90.00
_cell.angle_gamma   90.00
#
_symmetry.space_group_name_H-M   'P 1'
#
loop_
_entity.id
_entity.type
_entity.pdbx_description
1 polymer ?
#
loop_
_entity_poly.entity_id
_entity_poly.type
_entity_poly.pdbx_seq_one_letter_code
_entity_poly.pdbx_strand_id
1 'polypeptide(L)'
;MAELRVRPLRRIEYEVLVEQGMFGEGEHVQLLDGELVEMSPQGAAHAAVVESLTELLVPALLGKARVRVQLPFAAGDASEPEPDVAVVSAATTRHRHPDSALLVIEVADISLSVDLGRKARIYAQARVTEYWVIGPAGDPSGRKPDR
;
A
#
# COMPACT_ATOMS: atom_id res chain seq x y z
N MET A 1 -29.00 0.01 -28.18
CA MET A 1 -27.94 -0.94 -27.78
C MET A 1 -27.90 -0.96 -26.27
N ALA A 2 -27.87 -2.13 -25.62
CA ALA A 2 -27.71 -2.18 -24.17
C ALA A 2 -26.27 -1.80 -23.80
N GLU A 3 -26.09 -0.86 -22.86
CA GLU A 3 -24.77 -0.54 -22.32
C GLU A 3 -24.27 -1.71 -21.47
N LEU A 4 -23.09 -2.22 -21.82
CA LEU A 4 -22.37 -3.20 -21.01
C LEU A 4 -21.79 -2.49 -19.80
N ARG A 5 -22.02 -3.03 -18.60
CA ARG A 5 -21.50 -2.49 -17.34
C ARG A 5 -20.41 -3.38 -16.79
N VAL A 6 -19.24 -2.80 -16.51
CA VAL A 6 -18.17 -3.49 -15.77
C VAL A 6 -18.57 -3.57 -14.29
N ARG A 7 -18.47 -4.76 -13.69
CA ARG A 7 -18.63 -4.98 -12.26
C ARG A 7 -17.23 -5.10 -11.63
N PRO A 8 -16.79 -4.15 -10.79
CA PRO A 8 -15.51 -4.26 -10.11
C PRO A 8 -15.49 -5.47 -9.16
N LEU A 9 -14.29 -6.00 -8.91
CA LEU A 9 -14.07 -7.02 -7.89
C LEU A 9 -14.31 -6.42 -6.50
N ARG A 10 -14.88 -7.23 -5.61
CA ARG A 10 -14.94 -6.89 -4.18
C ARG A 10 -13.73 -7.47 -3.47
N ARG A 11 -13.31 -6.84 -2.38
CA ARG A 11 -12.21 -7.31 -1.53
C ARG A 11 -12.40 -8.76 -1.09
N ILE A 12 -13.61 -9.13 -0.67
CA ILE A 12 -13.91 -10.52 -0.29
C ILE A 12 -13.76 -11.52 -1.45
N GLU A 13 -13.97 -11.08 -2.70
CA GLU A 13 -13.76 -11.93 -3.88
C GLU A 13 -12.26 -12.07 -4.15
N TYR A 14 -11.52 -10.97 -4.01
CA TYR A 14 -10.06 -10.97 -4.08
C TYR A 14 -9.40 -11.85 -3.02
N GLU A 15 -9.81 -11.74 -1.74
CA GLU A 15 -9.30 -12.56 -0.64
C GLU A 15 -9.47 -14.06 -0.94
N VAL A 16 -10.64 -14.47 -1.47
CA VAL A 16 -10.88 -15.86 -1.88
C VAL A 16 -9.96 -16.27 -3.04
N LEU A 17 -9.73 -15.41 -4.03
CA LEU A 17 -8.80 -15.72 -5.13
C LEU A 17 -7.37 -15.93 -4.62
N VAL A 18 -6.91 -15.09 -3.68
CA VAL A 18 -5.60 -15.23 -3.02
C VAL A 18 -5.52 -16.53 -2.23
N GLU A 19 -6.52 -16.82 -1.39
CA GLU A 19 -6.57 -18.03 -0.56
C GLU A 19 -6.58 -19.33 -1.38
N GLN A 20 -7.15 -19.29 -2.59
CA GLN A 20 -7.19 -20.43 -3.50
C GLN A 20 -5.95 -20.53 -4.40
N GLY A 21 -4.98 -19.61 -4.28
CA GLY A 21 -3.76 -19.61 -5.08
C GLY A 21 -4.02 -19.39 -6.58
N MET A 22 -4.97 -18.51 -6.92
CA MET A 22 -5.38 -18.25 -8.31
C MET A 22 -4.39 -17.38 -9.10
N PHE A 23 -3.42 -16.76 -8.42
CA PHE A 23 -2.36 -15.95 -9.00
C PHE A 23 -1.07 -16.78 -9.15
N GLY A 24 -0.34 -16.56 -10.23
CA GLY A 24 0.88 -17.30 -10.52
C GLY A 24 1.99 -17.10 -9.47
N GLU A 25 2.95 -18.03 -9.42
CA GLU A 25 4.15 -17.84 -8.60
C GLU A 25 4.89 -16.57 -9.05
N GLY A 26 5.01 -15.58 -8.14
CA GLY A 26 5.62 -14.28 -8.41
C GLY A 26 4.67 -13.22 -8.98
N GLU A 27 3.39 -13.55 -9.18
CA GLU A 27 2.35 -12.57 -9.49
C GLU A 27 1.95 -11.82 -8.22
N HIS A 28 2.63 -10.72 -7.96
CA HIS A 28 2.35 -9.84 -6.84
C HIS A 28 1.29 -8.82 -7.26
N VAL A 29 0.03 -9.12 -6.99
CA VAL A 29 -1.10 -8.22 -7.27
C VAL A 29 -1.69 -7.67 -5.98
N GLN A 30 -2.29 -6.49 -6.08
CA GLN A 30 -3.12 -5.88 -5.04
C GLN A 30 -4.45 -5.45 -5.64
N LEU A 31 -5.48 -5.34 -4.81
CA LEU A 31 -6.78 -4.82 -5.23
C LEU A 31 -6.85 -3.31 -4.97
N LEU A 32 -7.09 -2.50 -6.00
CA LEU A 32 -7.34 -1.07 -5.87
C LEU A 32 -8.66 -0.72 -6.58
N ASP A 33 -9.62 -0.12 -5.89
CA ASP A 33 -10.94 0.27 -6.44
C ASP A 33 -11.65 -0.82 -7.29
N GLY A 34 -11.46 -2.08 -6.92
CA GLY A 34 -12.04 -3.24 -7.60
C GLY A 34 -11.31 -3.69 -8.87
N GLU A 35 -10.09 -3.21 -9.08
CA GLU A 35 -9.17 -3.63 -10.14
C GLU A 35 -7.96 -4.35 -9.54
N LEU A 36 -7.51 -5.44 -10.19
CA LEU A 36 -6.24 -6.08 -9.88
C LEU A 36 -5.11 -5.26 -10.49
N VAL A 37 -4.14 -4.89 -9.67
CA VAL A 37 -2.99 -4.08 -10.07
C VAL A 37 -1.72 -4.81 -9.68
N GLU A 38 -0.85 -5.06 -10.65
CA GLU A 38 0.47 -5.62 -10.40
C GLU A 38 1.33 -4.64 -9.60
N MET A 39 2.02 -5.16 -8.60
CA MET A 39 3.05 -4.45 -7.86
C MET A 39 4.37 -4.55 -8.62
N SER A 40 5.06 -3.42 -8.73
CA SER A 40 6.40 -3.41 -9.32
C SER A 40 7.41 -4.06 -8.38
N PRO A 41 8.38 -4.84 -8.88
CA PRO A 41 9.48 -5.32 -8.07
C PRO A 41 10.21 -4.16 -7.38
N GLN A 42 10.56 -4.34 -6.11
CA GLN A 42 11.24 -3.32 -5.33
C GLN A 42 12.75 -3.34 -5.63
N GLY A 43 13.30 -2.17 -5.97
CA GLY A 43 14.74 -1.99 -6.14
C GLY A 43 15.48 -1.94 -4.80
N ALA A 44 16.81 -2.02 -4.85
CA ALA A 44 17.64 -1.96 -3.64
C ALA A 44 17.48 -0.63 -2.86
N ALA A 45 17.26 0.49 -3.56
CA ALA A 45 17.03 1.79 -2.92
C ALA A 45 15.71 1.81 -2.14
N HIS A 46 14.64 1.31 -2.75
CA HIS A 46 13.34 1.13 -2.10
C HIS A 46 13.47 0.27 -0.83
N ALA A 47 14.08 -0.90 -0.96
CA ALA A 47 14.28 -1.84 0.15
C ALA A 47 15.05 -1.18 1.31
N ALA A 48 16.13 -0.45 1.01
CA ALA A 48 16.93 0.24 2.04
C ALA A 48 16.13 1.30 2.81
N VAL A 49 15.21 2.02 2.14
CA VAL A 49 14.31 2.98 2.81
C VAL A 49 13.35 2.24 3.73
N VAL A 50 12.71 1.17 3.26
CA VAL A 50 11.77 0.36 4.06
C VAL A 50 12.47 -0.25 5.28
N GLU A 51 13.69 -0.77 5.12
CA GLU A 51 14.51 -1.27 6.23
C GLU A 51 14.79 -0.17 7.25
N SER A 52 15.26 1.00 6.79
CA SER A 52 15.56 2.14 7.66
C SER A 52 14.33 2.64 8.45
N LEU A 53 13.17 2.70 7.79
CA LEU A 53 11.90 3.05 8.44
C LEU A 53 11.51 2.01 9.49
N THR A 54 11.71 0.73 9.20
CA THR A 54 11.40 -0.37 10.12
C THR A 54 12.27 -0.29 11.36
N GLU A 55 13.59 -0.14 11.18
CA GLU A 55 14.57 0.00 12.27
C GLU A 55 14.30 1.21 13.16
N LEU A 56 13.78 2.29 12.60
CA LEU A 56 13.42 3.51 13.35
C LEU A 56 12.08 3.37 14.08
N LEU A 57 11.03 2.94 13.38
CA LEU A 57 9.65 3.01 13.86
C LEU A 57 9.31 1.91 14.85
N VAL A 58 9.78 0.68 14.62
CA VAL A 58 9.48 -0.47 15.47
C VAL A 58 9.89 -0.21 16.93
N PRO A 59 11.14 0.16 17.25
CA PRO A 59 11.53 0.42 18.64
C PRO A 59 10.85 1.68 19.19
N ALA A 60 10.70 2.74 18.40
CA ALA A 60 10.10 4.00 18.85
C ALA A 60 8.62 3.86 19.26
N LEU A 61 7.91 2.94 18.62
CA LEU A 61 6.47 2.74 18.79
C LEU A 61 6.09 1.50 19.59
N LEU A 62 7.08 0.74 20.07
CA LEU A 62 6.86 -0.46 20.87
C LEU A 62 5.95 -0.17 22.08
N GLY A 63 4.89 -0.95 22.22
CA GLY A 63 3.88 -0.79 23.29
C GLY A 63 2.88 0.34 23.09
N LYS A 64 3.06 1.21 22.08
CA LYS A 64 2.16 2.34 21.76
C LYS A 64 1.34 2.10 20.49
N ALA A 65 1.97 1.51 19.48
CA ALA A 65 1.36 1.17 18.20
C ALA A 65 1.99 -0.11 17.64
N ARG A 66 1.50 -0.57 16.50
CA ARG A 66 2.09 -1.69 15.77
C ARG A 66 2.53 -1.22 14.40
N VAL A 67 3.78 -1.50 14.06
CA VAL A 67 4.33 -1.29 12.73
C VAL A 67 4.11 -2.58 11.94
N ARG A 68 3.56 -2.43 10.73
CA ARG A 68 3.33 -3.49 9.73
C ARG A 68 4.12 -3.09 8.49
N VAL A 69 4.87 -4.02 7.92
CA VAL A 69 5.78 -3.76 6.80
C VAL A 69 5.37 -4.69 5.67
N GLN A 70 4.96 -4.14 4.53
CA GLN A 70 4.54 -4.91 3.34
C GLN A 70 3.49 -5.96 3.68
N LEU A 71 2.41 -5.54 4.35
CA LEU A 71 1.31 -6.43 4.74
C LEU A 71 -0.02 -5.86 4.25
N PRO A 72 -1.00 -6.71 3.87
CA PRO A 72 -2.26 -6.22 3.33
C PRO A 72 -3.03 -5.35 4.34
N PHE A 73 -3.72 -4.35 3.78
CA PHE A 73 -4.50 -3.34 4.47
C PHE A 73 -5.90 -3.27 3.83
N ALA A 74 -6.95 -3.59 4.59
CA ALA A 74 -8.32 -3.71 4.10
C ALA A 74 -8.99 -2.33 3.94
N ALA A 75 -8.61 -1.59 2.89
CA ALA A 75 -9.15 -0.27 2.57
C ALA A 75 -10.56 -0.32 1.96
N GLY A 76 -11.54 -0.67 2.79
CA GLY A 76 -12.95 -0.77 2.41
C GLY A 76 -13.28 -2.05 1.63
N ASP A 77 -14.40 -2.04 0.92
CA ASP A 77 -14.93 -3.24 0.23
C ASP A 77 -14.35 -3.46 -1.17
N ALA A 78 -13.59 -2.49 -1.68
CA ALA A 78 -13.10 -2.49 -3.06
C ALA A 78 -11.57 -2.39 -3.15
N SER A 79 -10.84 -2.24 -2.03
CA SER A 79 -9.38 -2.13 -2.07
C SER A 79 -8.73 -2.89 -0.94
N GLU A 80 -7.62 -3.55 -1.26
CA GLU A 80 -6.70 -4.18 -0.32
C GLU A 80 -5.27 -3.95 -0.78
N PRO A 81 -4.74 -2.72 -0.62
CA PRO A 81 -3.35 -2.43 -0.92
C PRO A 81 -2.39 -3.09 0.09
N GLU A 82 -1.14 -3.24 -0.32
CA GLU A 82 -0.01 -3.62 0.53
C GLU A 82 0.93 -2.42 0.71
N PRO A 83 0.70 -1.55 1.72
CA PRO A 83 1.59 -0.42 1.96
C PRO A 83 2.99 -0.90 2.38
N ASP A 84 4.02 -0.15 1.99
CA ASP A 84 5.39 -0.43 2.42
C ASP A 84 5.51 -0.40 3.95
N VAL A 85 4.95 0.61 4.60
CA VAL A 85 4.84 0.67 6.06
C VAL A 85 3.48 1.19 6.49
N ALA A 86 2.84 0.51 7.44
CA ALA A 86 1.63 0.98 8.11
C ALA A 86 1.81 0.95 9.65
N VAL A 87 1.48 2.06 10.30
CA VAL A 87 1.41 2.16 11.76
C VAL A 87 -0.06 2.10 12.17
N VAL A 88 -0.44 1.05 12.89
CA VAL A 88 -1.81 0.83 13.36
C VAL A 88 -1.88 0.87 14.88
N SER A 89 -3.10 1.01 15.42
CA SER A 89 -3.33 0.99 16.86
C SER A 89 -2.76 -0.27 17.51
N ALA A 90 -2.23 -0.14 18.74
CA ALA A 90 -1.81 -1.29 19.54
C ALA A 90 -2.97 -2.28 19.82
N ALA A 91 -4.21 -1.81 19.78
CA ALA A 91 -5.42 -2.61 19.99
C ALA A 91 -5.88 -3.40 18.74
N THR A 92 -5.36 -3.07 17.55
CA THR A 92 -5.73 -3.76 16.30
C THR A 92 -5.45 -5.26 16.42
N THR A 93 -6.38 -6.13 16.02
CA THR A 93 -6.18 -7.58 16.08
C THR A 93 -5.11 -8.05 15.09
N ARG A 94 -4.46 -9.20 15.37
CA ARG A 94 -3.50 -9.82 14.44
C ARG A 94 -4.18 -10.72 13.40
N HIS A 95 -5.41 -11.16 13.67
CA HIS A 95 -6.12 -12.16 12.87
C HIS A 95 -6.98 -11.57 11.75
N ARG A 96 -6.81 -10.27 11.47
CA ARG A 96 -7.48 -9.57 10.37
C ARG A 96 -6.56 -8.47 9.85
N HIS A 97 -6.65 -8.17 8.57
CA HIS A 97 -6.06 -6.96 8.00
C HIS A 97 -6.70 -5.71 8.64
N PRO A 98 -5.88 -4.73 9.06
CA PRO A 98 -6.39 -3.45 9.54
C PRO A 98 -7.17 -2.73 8.43
N ASP A 99 -8.23 -2.04 8.81
CA ASP A 99 -9.05 -1.19 7.95
C ASP A 99 -8.86 0.31 8.23
N SER A 100 -7.91 0.64 9.12
CA SER A 100 -7.56 1.98 9.57
C SER A 100 -6.11 2.01 10.08
N ALA A 101 -5.47 3.17 9.98
CA ALA A 101 -4.08 3.37 10.41
C ALA A 101 -3.87 4.79 10.96
N LEU A 102 -2.89 4.91 11.84
CA LEU A 102 -2.37 6.20 12.30
C LEU A 102 -1.48 6.82 11.22
N LEU A 103 -0.68 5.99 10.53
CA LEU A 103 0.21 6.41 9.46
C LEU A 103 0.30 5.30 8.41
N VAL A 104 0.26 5.68 7.14
CA VAL A 104 0.70 4.84 6.03
C VAL A 104 1.83 5.56 5.29
N ILE A 105 2.89 4.83 4.96
CA ILE A 105 4.03 5.31 4.18
C ILE A 105 4.17 4.43 2.94
N GLU A 106 4.26 5.07 1.79
CA GLU A 106 4.63 4.43 0.51
C GLU A 106 5.98 4.98 0.07
N VAL A 107 6.87 4.11 -0.41
CA VAL A 107 8.14 4.46 -1.01
C VAL A 107 7.95 4.36 -2.52
N ALA A 108 8.13 5.47 -3.23
CA ALA A 108 7.78 5.58 -4.63
C ALA A 108 9.03 5.74 -5.49
N ASP A 109 9.38 4.70 -6.26
CA ASP A 109 10.40 4.81 -7.32
C ASP A 109 9.77 5.30 -8.63
N ILE A 110 8.90 4.48 -9.23
CA ILE A 110 8.15 4.77 -10.46
C ILE A 110 6.65 4.97 -10.23
N SER A 111 6.16 4.63 -9.02
CA SER A 111 4.75 4.62 -8.64
C SER A 111 4.23 5.97 -8.12
N LEU A 112 5.06 7.02 -8.11
CA LEU A 112 4.78 8.30 -7.44
C LEU A 112 3.42 8.91 -7.82
N SER A 113 3.01 8.83 -9.08
CA SER A 113 1.71 9.36 -9.54
C SER A 113 0.52 8.55 -9.02
N VAL A 114 0.68 7.22 -8.89
CA VAL A 114 -0.33 6.32 -8.32
C VAL A 114 -0.45 6.55 -6.83
N ASP A 115 0.67 6.69 -6.14
CA ASP A 115 0.72 6.89 -4.69
C ASP A 115 0.11 8.25 -4.29
N LEU A 116 0.55 9.35 -4.94
CA LEU A 116 0.00 10.69 -4.69
C LEU A 116 -1.46 10.88 -5.17
N GLY A 117 -1.96 9.99 -6.02
CA GLY A 117 -3.29 10.09 -6.61
C GLY A 117 -4.25 9.04 -6.06
N ARG A 118 -4.23 7.85 -6.69
CA ARG A 118 -5.21 6.79 -6.44
C ARG A 118 -5.10 6.26 -5.01
N LYS A 119 -3.91 5.91 -4.55
CA LYS A 119 -3.73 5.37 -3.20
C LYS A 119 -4.00 6.41 -2.11
N ALA A 120 -3.58 7.66 -2.31
CA ALA A 120 -3.94 8.75 -1.40
C ALA A 120 -5.45 8.83 -1.13
N ARG A 121 -6.28 8.73 -2.19
CA ARG A 121 -7.75 8.70 -2.05
C ARG A 121 -8.23 7.46 -1.30
N ILE A 122 -7.71 6.28 -1.64
CA ILE A 122 -8.07 5.00 -1.01
C ILE A 122 -7.79 5.06 0.49
N TYR A 123 -6.61 5.51 0.89
CA TYR A 123 -6.22 5.60 2.30
C TYR A 123 -7.02 6.66 3.07
N ALA A 124 -7.31 7.81 2.45
CA ALA A 124 -8.17 8.82 3.06
C ALA A 124 -9.57 8.28 3.37
N GLN A 125 -10.15 7.46 2.48
CA GLN A 125 -11.44 6.81 2.70
C GLN A 125 -11.39 5.74 3.79
N ALA A 126 -10.24 5.07 3.93
CA ALA A 126 -9.98 4.06 4.96
C ALA A 126 -9.52 4.64 6.31
N ARG A 127 -9.82 5.92 6.61
CA ARG A 127 -9.53 6.56 7.91
C ARG A 127 -8.06 6.48 8.31
N VAL A 128 -7.16 6.53 7.32
CA VAL A 128 -5.74 6.72 7.58
C VAL A 128 -5.54 8.17 8.02
N THR A 129 -4.93 8.37 9.18
CA THR A 129 -4.78 9.71 9.77
C THR A 129 -3.70 10.53 9.05
N GLU A 130 -2.55 9.91 8.80
CA GLU A 130 -1.41 10.51 8.09
C GLU A 130 -1.01 9.61 6.92
N TYR A 131 -0.76 10.20 5.75
CA TYR A 131 -0.31 9.47 4.57
C TYR A 131 0.92 10.13 3.97
N TRP A 132 2.04 9.40 3.95
CA TRP A 132 3.32 9.91 3.48
C TRP A 132 3.75 9.14 2.22
N VAL A 133 4.32 9.87 1.27
CA VAL A 133 4.96 9.27 0.09
C VAL A 133 6.40 9.73 0.06
N ILE A 134 7.33 8.78 0.12
CA ILE A 134 8.76 9.01 0.03
C ILE A 134 9.17 8.73 -1.40
N GLY A 135 9.31 9.79 -2.19
CA GLY A 135 9.86 9.68 -3.55
C GLY A 135 11.39 9.77 -3.55
N PRO A 136 12.03 9.56 -4.72
CA PRO A 136 13.43 9.92 -4.89
C PRO A 136 13.64 11.39 -4.53
N ALA A 137 14.85 11.70 -4.03
CA ALA A 137 15.24 13.10 -3.84
C ALA A 137 15.02 13.85 -5.16
N GLY A 138 14.14 14.85 -5.15
CA GLY A 138 14.06 15.79 -6.26
C GLY A 138 15.44 16.41 -6.46
N ASP A 139 15.91 16.52 -7.69
CA ASP A 139 17.15 17.21 -7.96
C ASP A 139 17.09 18.62 -7.34
N PRO A 140 17.90 18.93 -6.31
CA PRO A 140 17.90 20.26 -5.72
C PRO A 140 18.38 21.34 -6.72
N SER A 141 18.98 20.93 -7.85
CA SER A 141 19.43 21.83 -8.92
C SER A 141 18.36 22.15 -9.98
N GLY A 142 17.19 21.52 -9.93
CA GLY A 142 16.07 21.78 -10.85
C GLY A 142 16.35 21.39 -12.31
N ARG A 143 17.40 20.62 -12.59
CA ARG A 143 17.71 20.14 -13.93
C ARG A 143 16.92 18.86 -14.18
N LYS A 144 16.02 18.89 -15.16
CA LYS A 144 15.37 17.67 -15.65
C LYS A 144 16.46 16.68 -16.08
N PRO A 145 16.32 15.38 -15.76
CA PRO A 145 17.21 14.37 -16.29
C PRO A 145 17.10 14.35 -17.82
N ASP A 146 18.24 14.49 -18.49
CA ASP A 146 18.34 14.30 -19.94
C ASP A 146 17.98 12.84 -20.24
N ARG A 147 17.04 12.66 -21.18
CA ARG A 147 16.59 11.35 -21.67
C ARG A 147 17.65 10.69 -22.54
#